data_AF-A0A7C1ZPP5-F1
#
_entry.id   AF-A0A7C1ZPP5-F1
#
_cell.length_a   1.000
_cell.length_b   1.000
_cell.length_c   1.000
_cell.angle_alpha   90.00
_cell.angle_beta   90.00
_cell.angle_gamma   90.00
#
_symmetry.space_group_name_H-M   'P 1'
#
loop_
_entity.id
_entity.type
_entity.pdbx_description
1 polymer ?
#
loop_
_entity_poly.entity_id
_entity_poly.type
_entity_poly.pdbx_seq_one_letter_code
_entity_poly.pdbx_strand_id
1 'polypeptide(L)'
;MGRARRDGNFRPTIIGVSSIDLETPQEIAVNPTTGAVLIDPTNLDSRYLRRDIATDQELTADSLVISPTTNSTTTLQVLQSDDTPVLNVDTTNARVGIGNNAPAVSLEVGDATGEEIIRVSSGANSNAILSANSFLSTGNPLTQYIVAGGNNWSTGVDNADSDKYKISFHITDLGTNNFLAIDTTGNVGIGTASPDSAFHIKANIPGVVGNNYAGQIIIQNPANDVTSNAVITAYESDASGNPDQQLWYLGSSSSSNSN
;
A
#
# COMPACT_ATOMS: atom_id res chain seq x y z
N MET A 1 -74.38 49.77 -10.03
CA MET A 1 -73.34 49.42 -9.04
C MET A 1 -73.69 48.06 -8.48
N GLY A 2 -72.84 47.06 -8.72
CA GLY A 2 -73.14 45.66 -8.44
C GLY A 2 -72.28 45.07 -7.32
N ARG A 3 -72.82 43.99 -6.73
CA ARG A 3 -72.20 42.83 -6.04
C ARG A 3 -71.28 43.16 -4.83
N ALA A 4 -71.22 42.35 -3.77
CA ALA A 4 -71.51 40.92 -3.66
C ALA A 4 -72.36 40.60 -2.42
N ARG A 5 -73.36 39.74 -2.65
CA ARG A 5 -73.99 38.91 -1.63
C ARG A 5 -73.05 37.74 -1.34
N ARG A 6 -72.96 37.35 -0.07
CA ARG A 6 -72.39 36.08 0.40
C ARG A 6 -72.99 34.93 -0.42
N ASP A 7 -72.18 34.17 -1.13
CA ASP A 7 -72.62 32.97 -1.84
C ASP A 7 -72.62 31.76 -0.90
N GLY A 8 -73.65 30.92 -1.03
CA GLY A 8 -73.92 29.78 -0.15
C GLY A 8 -72.94 28.60 -0.28
N ASN A 9 -71.74 28.83 -0.82
CA ASN A 9 -70.71 27.80 -1.01
C ASN A 9 -69.32 28.20 -0.52
N PHE A 10 -69.15 29.36 0.14
CA PHE A 10 -67.87 29.70 0.76
C PHE A 10 -67.75 29.04 2.14
N ARG A 11 -67.29 27.79 2.16
CA ARG A 11 -66.63 27.23 3.34
C ARG A 11 -65.15 27.61 3.21
N PRO A 12 -64.57 28.46 4.08
CA PRO A 12 -63.13 28.53 4.13
C PRO A 12 -62.65 27.11 4.48
N THR A 13 -61.98 26.46 3.54
CA THR A 13 -61.21 25.26 3.82
C THR A 13 -60.03 25.74 4.66
N ILE A 14 -60.23 25.81 5.97
CA ILE A 14 -59.12 25.75 6.91
C ILE A 14 -58.49 24.40 6.65
N ILE A 15 -57.40 24.40 5.88
CA ILE A 15 -56.50 23.26 5.80
C ILE A 15 -56.01 23.07 7.25
N GLY A 16 -56.40 21.94 7.84
CA GLY A 16 -56.54 21.76 9.28
C GLY A 16 -55.31 22.16 10.09
N VAL A 17 -55.50 23.16 10.94
CA VAL A 17 -54.92 23.23 12.29
C VAL A 17 -56.04 23.72 13.20
N SER A 18 -56.70 22.80 13.88
CA SER A 18 -57.93 23.08 14.66
C SER A 18 -57.69 23.81 15.98
N SER A 19 -56.43 24.00 16.37
CA SER A 19 -56.02 24.82 17.52
C SER A 19 -54.49 24.81 17.55
N ILE A 20 -53.85 25.98 17.50
CA ILE A 20 -52.47 26.10 17.96
C ILE A 20 -52.55 26.50 19.43
N ASP A 21 -52.02 25.65 20.31
CA ASP A 21 -51.86 26.00 21.72
C ASP A 21 -50.74 27.03 21.80
N LEU A 22 -51.05 28.25 22.26
CA LEU A 22 -50.09 29.35 22.37
C LEU A 22 -49.45 29.43 23.77
N GLU A 23 -49.76 28.49 24.67
CA GLU A 23 -49.11 28.44 25.99
C GLU A 23 -47.73 27.74 25.93
N THR A 24 -47.43 27.01 24.84
CA THR A 24 -46.08 26.52 24.51
C THR A 24 -45.80 26.68 23.00
N PRO A 25 -44.75 27.40 22.56
CA PRO A 25 -44.57 27.74 21.16
C PRO A 25 -44.29 26.49 20.30
N GLN A 26 -45.04 26.33 19.20
CA GLN A 26 -44.75 25.35 18.13
C GLN A 26 -44.53 26.10 16.80
N GLU A 27 -43.30 26.57 16.65
CA GLU A 27 -42.37 26.25 15.55
C GLU A 27 -42.55 26.76 14.10
N ILE A 28 -43.70 27.27 13.65
CA ILE A 28 -43.80 27.74 12.25
C ILE A 28 -44.47 29.12 12.17
N ALA A 29 -43.66 30.15 11.92
CA ALA A 29 -44.13 31.48 11.61
C ALA A 29 -43.94 31.77 10.12
N VAL A 30 -45.04 31.95 9.38
CA VAL A 30 -44.99 32.38 7.97
C VAL A 30 -45.17 33.88 7.90
N ASN A 31 -44.20 34.60 7.32
CA ASN A 31 -44.30 36.02 7.06
C ASN A 31 -45.35 36.25 5.95
N PRO A 32 -46.51 36.85 6.25
CA PRO A 32 -47.62 36.92 5.31
C PRO A 32 -47.41 37.94 4.18
N THR A 33 -46.36 38.76 4.26
CA THR A 33 -46.05 39.79 3.27
C THR A 33 -44.98 39.32 2.27
N THR A 34 -44.03 38.50 2.72
CA THR A 34 -42.90 38.03 1.89
C THR A 34 -42.97 36.54 1.56
N GLY A 35 -43.84 35.78 2.23
CA GLY A 35 -43.90 34.32 2.11
C GLY A 35 -42.74 33.59 2.79
N ALA A 36 -41.84 34.31 3.48
CA ALA A 36 -40.73 33.70 4.19
C ALA A 36 -41.23 32.86 5.39
N VAL A 37 -40.85 31.59 5.44
CA VAL A 37 -41.17 30.70 6.56
C VAL A 37 -40.00 30.71 7.54
N LEU A 38 -40.21 31.23 8.74
CA LEU A 38 -39.32 30.99 9.87
C LEU A 38 -39.71 29.65 10.48
N ILE A 39 -38.82 28.68 10.32
CA ILE A 39 -38.90 27.41 11.02
C ILE A 39 -37.90 27.49 12.16
N ASP A 40 -38.33 27.18 13.38
CA ASP A 40 -37.39 26.92 14.47
C ASP A 40 -36.70 25.58 14.14
N PRO A 41 -35.38 25.54 13.94
CA PRO A 41 -34.69 24.34 13.50
C PRO A 41 -34.62 23.25 14.59
N THR A 42 -35.08 23.53 15.82
CA THR A 42 -34.91 22.63 16.97
C THR A 42 -35.94 21.51 17.08
N ASN A 43 -37.01 21.50 16.29
CA ASN A 43 -38.07 20.48 16.37
C ASN A 43 -38.60 20.07 14.96
N LEU A 44 -37.79 20.31 13.91
CA LEU A 44 -38.03 19.83 12.57
C LEU A 44 -37.82 18.31 12.44
N ASP A 45 -38.77 17.65 11.77
CA ASP A 45 -38.69 16.25 11.40
C ASP A 45 -37.47 15.98 10.49
N SER A 46 -36.59 15.10 10.97
CA SER A 46 -35.32 14.66 10.37
C SER A 46 -35.36 14.14 8.93
N ARG A 47 -36.53 14.15 8.28
CA ARG A 47 -36.71 13.80 6.86
C ARG A 47 -36.41 14.96 5.91
N TYR A 48 -36.35 16.20 6.42
CA TYR A 48 -36.06 17.41 5.62
C TYR A 48 -34.73 18.09 5.98
N LEU A 49 -34.11 17.69 7.09
CA LEU A 49 -32.69 17.87 7.34
C LEU A 49 -32.02 16.56 6.94
N ARG A 50 -30.86 16.59 6.29
CA ARG A 50 -30.05 15.39 6.12
C ARG A 50 -29.62 14.94 7.53
N ARG A 51 -30.38 14.03 8.15
CA ARG A 51 -30.07 13.46 9.46
C ARG A 51 -29.01 12.38 9.28
N ASP A 52 -27.74 12.80 9.28
CA ASP A 52 -26.61 11.87 9.15
C ASP A 52 -25.75 11.76 10.42
N ILE A 53 -26.14 12.37 11.55
CA ILE A 53 -25.42 12.22 12.82
C ILE A 53 -26.44 11.98 13.94
N ALA A 54 -26.64 10.72 14.31
CA ALA A 54 -27.67 10.28 15.24
C ALA A 54 -27.35 10.54 16.73
N THR A 55 -26.23 11.17 17.04
CA THR A 55 -25.82 11.53 18.40
C THR A 55 -24.88 12.72 18.32
N ASP A 56 -25.16 13.79 19.05
CA ASP A 56 -24.27 14.95 19.25
C ASP A 56 -22.80 14.52 19.38
N GLN A 57 -22.05 14.56 18.28
CA GLN A 57 -20.61 14.66 18.34
C GLN A 57 -20.35 16.16 18.36
N GLU A 58 -20.29 16.68 19.57
CA GLU A 58 -19.83 18.03 19.84
C GLU A 58 -18.44 18.15 19.17
N LEU A 59 -18.35 18.95 18.12
CA LEU A 59 -17.08 19.41 17.59
C LEU A 59 -16.48 20.34 18.65
N THR A 60 -15.99 19.76 19.75
CA THR A 60 -15.07 20.45 20.64
C THR A 60 -13.93 20.93 19.75
N ALA A 61 -13.55 22.20 19.88
CA ALA A 61 -12.93 23.01 18.83
C ALA A 61 -11.59 22.52 18.24
N ASP A 62 -11.11 21.34 18.64
CA ASP A 62 -9.81 20.79 18.28
C ASP A 62 -9.88 19.43 17.52
N SER A 63 -10.98 18.65 17.57
CA SER A 63 -11.03 17.35 16.86
C SER A 63 -12.44 16.78 16.57
N LEU A 64 -12.53 15.98 15.51
CA LEU A 64 -13.67 15.09 15.21
C LEU A 64 -13.28 13.65 15.55
N VAL A 65 -13.95 13.04 16.54
CA VAL A 65 -13.75 11.64 16.92
C VAL A 65 -14.93 10.81 16.40
N ILE A 66 -14.64 9.74 15.66
CA ILE A 66 -15.65 8.76 15.23
C ILE A 66 -15.42 7.48 16.03
N SER A 67 -16.33 7.18 16.94
CA SER A 67 -16.30 5.98 17.79
C SER A 67 -17.69 5.35 17.80
N PRO A 68 -17.97 4.41 16.88
CA PRO A 68 -19.29 3.81 16.81
C PRO A 68 -19.54 2.96 18.07
N THR A 69 -20.77 2.96 18.58
CA THR A 69 -21.16 2.16 19.76
C THR A 69 -21.11 0.65 19.48
N THR A 70 -21.12 0.27 18.20
CA THR A 70 -20.91 -1.09 17.71
C THR A 70 -19.98 -1.05 16.51
N ASN A 71 -19.07 -2.03 16.41
CA ASN A 71 -18.18 -2.14 15.25
C ASN A 71 -18.98 -2.25 13.94
N SER A 72 -18.42 -1.66 12.88
CA SER A 72 -18.96 -1.70 11.51
C SER A 72 -17.83 -1.86 10.51
N THR A 73 -18.07 -2.66 9.47
CA THR A 73 -17.16 -2.82 8.33
C THR A 73 -17.07 -1.56 7.45
N THR A 74 -17.94 -0.58 7.67
CA THR A 74 -18.09 0.65 6.89
C THR A 74 -18.30 1.88 7.79
N THR A 75 -17.56 1.96 8.89
CA THR A 75 -17.76 3.01 9.93
C THR A 75 -17.60 4.44 9.37
N LEU A 76 -16.66 4.62 8.44
CA LEU A 76 -16.49 5.84 7.68
C LEU A 76 -16.22 5.46 6.22
N GLN A 77 -16.98 6.06 5.31
CA GLN A 77 -16.81 5.85 3.88
C GLN A 77 -16.78 7.17 3.10
N VAL A 78 -15.93 7.21 2.08
CA VAL A 78 -16.06 8.13 0.95
C VAL A 78 -16.43 7.27 -0.25
N LEU A 79 -17.60 7.50 -0.83
CA LEU A 79 -18.11 6.71 -1.95
C LEU A 79 -17.97 7.48 -3.27
N GLN A 80 -17.78 6.74 -4.36
CA GLN A 80 -18.02 7.22 -5.72
C GLN A 80 -19.53 7.39 -5.96
N SER A 81 -19.91 7.96 -7.10
CA SER A 81 -21.32 8.13 -7.47
C SER A 81 -22.07 6.82 -7.74
N ASP A 82 -21.35 5.70 -7.86
CA ASP A 82 -21.87 4.34 -8.05
C ASP A 82 -21.85 3.50 -6.76
N ASP A 83 -21.70 4.16 -5.60
CA ASP A 83 -21.65 3.57 -4.26
C ASP A 83 -20.42 2.67 -3.98
N THR A 84 -19.41 2.66 -4.85
CA THR A 84 -18.13 1.99 -4.56
C THR A 84 -17.24 2.87 -3.67
N PRO A 85 -16.50 2.32 -2.68
CA PRO A 85 -15.73 3.15 -1.75
C PRO A 85 -14.37 3.56 -2.32
N VAL A 86 -14.10 4.87 -2.26
CA VAL A 86 -12.76 5.46 -2.39
C VAL A 86 -11.96 5.28 -1.08
N LEU A 87 -12.61 5.41 0.07
CA LEU A 87 -12.03 5.16 1.40
C LEU A 87 -13.04 4.36 2.22
N ASN A 88 -12.57 3.35 2.93
CA ASN A 88 -13.38 2.56 3.86
C ASN A 88 -12.63 2.34 5.18
N VAL A 89 -13.26 2.65 6.31
CA VAL A 89 -12.75 2.35 7.66
C VAL A 89 -13.58 1.24 8.30
N ASP A 90 -12.94 0.09 8.48
CA ASP A 90 -13.51 -1.11 9.08
C ASP A 90 -13.09 -1.21 10.56
N THR A 91 -14.02 -0.87 11.46
CA THR A 91 -13.79 -0.99 12.92
C THR A 91 -14.04 -2.40 13.45
N THR A 92 -14.68 -3.28 12.67
CA THR A 92 -14.83 -4.70 13.02
C THR A 92 -13.48 -5.41 12.99
N ASN A 93 -12.65 -5.12 11.98
CA ASN A 93 -11.35 -5.77 11.77
C ASN A 93 -10.13 -4.86 12.02
N ALA A 94 -10.36 -3.59 12.37
CA ALA A 94 -9.33 -2.55 12.53
C ALA A 94 -8.49 -2.36 11.26
N ARG A 95 -9.16 -2.09 10.13
CA ARG A 95 -8.54 -1.96 8.80
C ARG A 95 -8.99 -0.70 8.07
N VAL A 96 -8.15 -0.26 7.14
CA VAL A 96 -8.44 0.83 6.21
C VAL A 96 -8.27 0.31 4.79
N GLY A 97 -9.28 0.54 3.95
CA GLY A 97 -9.24 0.30 2.52
C GLY A 97 -9.23 1.62 1.75
N ILE A 98 -8.39 1.75 0.73
CA ILE A 98 -8.46 2.85 -0.25
C ILE A 98 -8.79 2.23 -1.60
N GLY A 99 -9.97 2.53 -2.17
CA GLY A 99 -10.48 1.84 -3.35
C GLY A 99 -10.88 0.38 -3.09
N ASN A 100 -11.03 -0.03 -1.82
CA ASN A 100 -11.38 -1.41 -1.44
C ASN A 100 -12.40 -1.41 -0.30
N ASN A 101 -13.54 -2.08 -0.50
CA ASN A 101 -14.64 -2.16 0.48
C ASN A 101 -14.45 -3.23 1.56
N ALA A 102 -13.50 -4.15 1.37
CA ALA A 102 -13.26 -5.29 2.25
C ALA A 102 -11.74 -5.54 2.39
N PRO A 103 -10.99 -4.59 2.97
CA PRO A 103 -9.56 -4.77 3.18
C PRO A 103 -9.28 -6.06 3.97
N ALA A 104 -8.38 -6.89 3.46
CA ALA A 104 -7.93 -8.14 4.07
C ALA A 104 -6.81 -7.92 5.10
N VAL A 105 -6.12 -6.78 5.03
CA VAL A 105 -5.02 -6.38 5.90
C VAL A 105 -5.23 -4.97 6.47
N SER A 106 -4.42 -4.54 7.43
CA SER A 106 -4.60 -3.27 8.16
C SER A 106 -4.70 -2.04 7.24
N LEU A 107 -3.92 -2.00 6.16
CA LEU A 107 -4.08 -1.03 5.08
C LEU A 107 -4.01 -1.77 3.75
N GLU A 108 -5.07 -1.69 2.96
CA GLU A 108 -5.09 -2.22 1.60
C GLU A 108 -5.50 -1.12 0.62
N VAL A 109 -4.75 -0.99 -0.47
CA VAL A 109 -4.99 0.02 -1.52
C VAL A 109 -5.28 -0.70 -2.83
N GLY A 110 -6.43 -0.40 -3.45
CA GLY A 110 -6.79 -0.75 -4.82
C GLY A 110 -8.00 -1.69 -5.01
N ASP A 111 -8.59 -1.59 -6.22
CA ASP A 111 -9.56 -2.49 -6.89
C ASP A 111 -9.04 -3.03 -8.25
N ALA A 112 -7.73 -2.86 -8.50
CA ALA A 112 -6.93 -3.51 -9.56
C ALA A 112 -7.35 -3.26 -11.03
N THR A 113 -7.61 -2.01 -11.43
CA THR A 113 -7.69 -1.67 -12.88
C THR A 113 -6.54 -0.80 -13.41
N GLY A 114 -5.68 -0.26 -12.54
CA GLY A 114 -4.49 0.52 -12.91
C GLY A 114 -3.17 -0.24 -12.69
N GLU A 115 -2.17 0.00 -13.53
CA GLU A 115 -0.82 -0.60 -13.41
C GLU A 115 -0.06 -0.11 -12.17
N GLU A 116 -0.33 1.12 -11.68
CA GLU A 116 0.30 1.70 -10.51
C GLU A 116 -0.72 1.96 -9.39
N ILE A 117 -0.48 1.35 -8.23
CA ILE A 117 -1.38 1.45 -7.06
C ILE A 117 -0.86 2.49 -6.05
N ILE A 118 0.45 2.51 -5.80
CA ILE A 118 1.09 3.46 -4.86
C ILE A 118 2.29 4.10 -5.56
N ARG A 119 2.23 5.41 -5.75
CA ARG A 119 3.36 6.22 -6.22
C ARG A 119 3.99 6.98 -5.05
N VAL A 120 5.28 6.79 -4.83
CA VAL A 120 6.08 7.65 -3.94
C VAL A 120 6.95 8.55 -4.81
N SER A 121 6.83 9.87 -4.66
CA SER A 121 7.55 10.84 -5.49
C SER A 121 8.15 11.96 -4.66
N SER A 122 9.23 12.57 -5.17
CA SER A 122 9.93 13.69 -4.57
C SER A 122 10.19 14.78 -5.60
N GLY A 123 10.44 16.01 -5.14
CA GLY A 123 10.83 17.12 -5.99
C GLY A 123 12.29 17.05 -6.45
N ALA A 124 12.74 18.11 -7.13
CA ALA A 124 14.13 18.24 -7.58
C ALA A 124 15.11 18.07 -6.40
N ASN A 125 16.22 17.39 -6.66
CA ASN A 125 17.31 17.15 -5.71
C ASN A 125 16.88 16.46 -4.40
N SER A 126 15.81 15.67 -4.41
CA SER A 126 15.25 15.01 -3.23
C SER A 126 14.99 13.52 -3.47
N ASN A 127 14.94 12.72 -2.41
CA ASN A 127 14.66 11.28 -2.49
C ASN A 127 13.18 10.97 -2.19
N ALA A 128 12.57 10.14 -3.01
CA ALA A 128 11.31 9.47 -2.69
C ALA A 128 11.62 8.25 -1.82
N ILE A 129 10.95 8.11 -0.67
CA ILE A 129 11.26 7.05 0.30
C ILE A 129 10.00 6.25 0.59
N LEU A 130 10.05 4.95 0.27
CA LEU A 130 9.18 3.94 0.87
C LEU A 130 10.02 3.19 1.92
N SER A 131 9.54 3.16 3.16
CA SER A 131 10.30 2.62 4.29
C SER A 131 9.55 1.48 4.97
N ALA A 132 10.25 0.36 5.17
CA ALA A 132 9.84 -0.72 6.06
C ALA A 132 10.66 -0.62 7.35
N ASN A 133 10.00 -0.70 8.50
CA ASN A 133 10.65 -0.60 9.81
C ASN A 133 10.16 -1.73 10.73
N SER A 134 11.04 -2.22 11.59
CA SER A 134 10.71 -3.13 12.70
C SER A 134 11.10 -2.48 14.03
N PHE A 135 10.20 -2.50 15.02
CA PHE A 135 10.38 -1.80 16.31
C PHE A 135 10.85 -2.70 17.46
N LEU A 136 11.05 -3.99 17.21
CA LEU A 136 11.49 -4.98 18.19
C LEU A 136 12.83 -5.58 17.74
N SER A 137 13.66 -5.99 18.70
CA SER A 137 15.06 -6.40 18.49
C SER A 137 15.28 -7.65 17.62
N THR A 138 14.23 -8.27 17.10
CA THR A 138 14.31 -9.43 16.19
C THR A 138 13.39 -9.32 14.98
N GLY A 139 12.67 -8.22 14.80
CA GLY A 139 11.80 -8.04 13.64
C GLY A 139 12.64 -7.68 12.41
N ASN A 140 12.32 -8.27 11.26
CA ASN A 140 13.03 -8.02 10.01
C ASN A 140 12.22 -7.05 9.12
N PRO A 141 12.74 -5.85 8.81
CA PRO A 141 12.08 -4.97 7.85
C PRO A 141 12.29 -5.53 6.45
N LEU A 142 11.18 -5.84 5.77
CA LEU A 142 11.21 -6.50 4.46
C LEU A 142 10.03 -6.07 3.59
N THR A 143 10.13 -6.35 2.30
CA THR A 143 9.04 -6.31 1.32
C THR A 143 8.80 -7.71 0.77
N GLN A 144 7.54 -8.03 0.49
CA GLN A 144 7.12 -9.31 -0.09
C GLN A 144 6.49 -9.09 -1.46
N TYR A 145 6.76 -10.02 -2.37
CA TYR A 145 6.15 -10.12 -3.69
C TYR A 145 5.35 -11.43 -3.73
N ILE A 146 4.04 -11.32 -3.92
CA ILE A 146 3.11 -12.45 -3.83
C ILE A 146 2.48 -12.69 -5.20
N VAL A 147 2.51 -13.94 -5.65
CA VAL A 147 1.74 -14.42 -6.80
C VAL A 147 0.74 -15.44 -6.29
N ALA A 148 -0.55 -15.20 -6.53
CA ALA A 148 -1.60 -16.11 -6.07
C ALA A 148 -1.40 -17.52 -6.64
N GLY A 149 -1.21 -18.51 -5.76
CA GLY A 149 -0.93 -19.91 -6.14
C GLY A 149 0.43 -20.14 -6.78
N GLY A 150 1.31 -19.12 -6.79
CA GLY A 150 2.63 -19.17 -7.41
C GLY A 150 3.77 -19.11 -6.39
N ASN A 151 4.95 -18.79 -6.91
CA ASN A 151 6.14 -18.58 -6.11
C ASN A 151 6.13 -17.16 -5.54
N ASN A 152 6.42 -17.04 -4.25
CA ASN A 152 6.62 -15.76 -3.61
C ASN A 152 8.11 -15.41 -3.60
N TRP A 153 8.40 -14.16 -3.26
CA TRP A 153 9.76 -13.69 -2.99
C TRP A 153 9.71 -12.65 -1.88
N SER A 154 10.80 -12.54 -1.12
CA SER A 154 10.97 -11.45 -0.18
C SER A 154 12.39 -10.93 -0.18
N THR A 155 12.51 -9.65 0.15
CA THR A 155 13.79 -9.00 0.34
C THR A 155 13.73 -8.03 1.49
N GLY A 156 14.82 -7.89 2.23
CA GLY A 156 14.84 -7.06 3.44
C GLY A 156 16.12 -7.23 4.22
N VAL A 157 16.11 -6.70 5.44
CA VAL A 157 17.22 -6.80 6.38
C VAL A 157 16.90 -7.87 7.42
N ASP A 158 17.86 -8.77 7.65
CA ASP A 158 17.79 -9.73 8.74
C ASP A 158 18.51 -9.17 9.97
N ASN A 159 17.71 -8.56 10.86
CA ASN A 159 18.19 -7.90 12.07
C ASN A 159 18.85 -8.89 13.04
N ALA A 160 18.47 -10.16 12.99
CA ALA A 160 19.06 -11.20 13.84
C ALA A 160 20.45 -11.64 13.37
N ASP A 161 20.82 -11.41 12.12
CA ASP A 161 22.09 -11.82 11.53
C ASP A 161 23.00 -10.61 11.23
N SER A 162 23.11 -9.69 12.19
CA SER A 162 23.94 -8.46 12.06
C SER A 162 23.52 -7.57 10.87
N ASP A 163 22.22 -7.34 10.73
CA ASP A 163 21.63 -6.39 9.79
C ASP A 163 22.00 -6.63 8.32
N LYS A 164 22.19 -7.90 7.93
CA LYS A 164 22.49 -8.25 6.53
C LYS A 164 21.28 -8.05 5.64
N TYR A 165 21.50 -7.53 4.45
CA TYR A 165 20.47 -7.50 3.41
C TYR A 165 20.35 -8.87 2.73
N LYS A 166 19.13 -9.35 2.50
CA LYS A 166 18.88 -10.71 2.01
C LYS A 166 17.78 -10.76 0.94
N ILE A 167 17.85 -11.79 0.11
CA ILE A 167 16.78 -12.21 -0.82
C ILE A 167 16.45 -13.68 -0.55
N SER A 168 15.17 -13.98 -0.36
CA SER A 168 14.65 -15.32 -0.04
C SER A 168 13.37 -15.63 -0.81
N PHE A 169 12.98 -16.91 -0.82
CA PHE A 169 11.79 -17.40 -1.52
C PHE A 169 10.48 -17.08 -0.79
N HIS A 170 10.51 -16.91 0.53
CA HIS A 170 9.31 -16.61 1.29
C HIS A 170 9.60 -15.68 2.46
N ILE A 171 8.58 -14.97 2.94
CA ILE A 171 8.69 -14.04 4.07
C ILE A 171 9.21 -14.74 5.34
N THR A 172 8.88 -16.02 5.51
CA THR A 172 9.35 -16.87 6.61
C THR A 172 10.79 -17.35 6.44
N ASP A 173 11.35 -17.21 5.24
CA ASP A 173 12.66 -17.74 4.88
C ASP A 173 13.77 -16.70 5.02
N LEU A 174 13.40 -15.42 5.15
CA LEU A 174 14.37 -14.34 5.35
C LEU A 174 15.12 -14.59 6.67
N GLY A 175 16.40 -14.95 6.56
CA GLY A 175 17.25 -15.34 7.68
C GLY A 175 17.48 -16.85 7.86
N THR A 176 16.68 -17.71 7.24
CA THR A 176 16.84 -19.17 7.34
C THR A 176 17.25 -19.83 6.02
N ASN A 177 16.63 -19.44 4.89
CA ASN A 177 16.94 -19.97 3.56
C ASN A 177 17.04 -18.82 2.55
N ASN A 178 18.26 -18.28 2.42
CA ASN A 178 18.54 -17.10 1.62
C ASN A 178 19.32 -17.50 0.37
N PHE A 179 18.93 -16.94 -0.78
CA PHE A 179 19.65 -17.15 -2.02
C PHE A 179 20.81 -16.16 -2.17
N LEU A 180 20.62 -14.94 -1.68
CA LEU A 180 21.61 -13.88 -1.68
C LEU A 180 21.67 -13.24 -0.29
N ALA A 181 22.89 -12.94 0.18
CA ALA A 181 23.15 -12.14 1.36
C ALA A 181 24.21 -11.09 1.05
N ILE A 182 24.01 -9.86 1.51
CA ILE A 182 25.02 -8.80 1.52
C ILE A 182 25.29 -8.47 2.98
N ASP A 183 26.55 -8.63 3.39
CA ASP A 183 26.93 -8.27 4.75
C ASP A 183 27.16 -6.78 4.95
N THR A 184 27.26 -6.36 6.20
CA THR A 184 27.44 -4.94 6.57
C THR A 184 28.83 -4.40 6.20
N THR A 185 29.75 -5.26 5.75
CA THR A 185 31.04 -4.86 5.17
C THR A 185 30.99 -4.72 3.65
N GLY A 186 29.88 -5.12 3.02
CA GLY A 186 29.65 -5.04 1.58
C GLY A 186 29.96 -6.32 0.81
N ASN A 187 30.29 -7.43 1.48
CA ASN A 187 30.55 -8.70 0.79
C ASN A 187 29.23 -9.33 0.32
N VAL A 188 29.25 -9.92 -0.87
CA VAL A 188 28.09 -10.57 -1.48
C VAL A 188 28.26 -12.09 -1.45
N GLY A 189 27.34 -12.77 -0.77
CA GLY A 189 27.19 -14.22 -0.75
C GLY A 189 26.06 -14.69 -1.65
N ILE A 190 26.32 -15.65 -2.54
CA ILE A 190 25.29 -16.38 -3.30
C ILE A 190 25.26 -17.83 -2.80
N GLY A 191 24.14 -18.25 -2.23
CA GLY A 191 23.99 -19.56 -1.58
C GLY A 191 24.73 -19.71 -0.24
N THR A 192 25.27 -18.61 0.31
CA THR A 192 25.86 -18.54 1.65
C THR A 192 25.43 -17.27 2.36
N ALA A 193 25.13 -17.36 3.66
CA ALA A 193 24.80 -16.21 4.51
C ALA A 193 26.04 -15.56 5.15
N SER A 194 27.19 -16.23 5.04
CA SER A 194 28.48 -15.77 5.57
C SER A 194 29.49 -15.79 4.42
N PRO A 195 29.55 -14.73 3.61
CA PRO A 195 30.60 -14.60 2.60
C PRO A 195 31.96 -14.44 3.27
N ASP A 196 33.00 -15.09 2.73
CA ASP A 196 34.37 -15.03 3.27
C ASP A 196 35.22 -13.97 2.54
N SER A 197 34.68 -13.40 1.47
CA SER A 197 35.31 -12.41 0.59
C SER A 197 34.25 -11.55 -0.08
N ALA A 198 34.67 -10.48 -0.76
CA ALA A 198 33.77 -9.56 -1.48
C ALA A 198 32.74 -10.25 -2.37
N PHE A 199 33.08 -11.40 -2.93
CA PHE A 199 32.15 -12.24 -3.69
C PHE A 199 32.39 -13.73 -3.39
N HIS A 200 31.45 -14.35 -2.68
CA HIS A 200 31.48 -15.77 -2.31
C HIS A 200 30.27 -16.50 -2.91
N ILE A 201 30.50 -17.42 -3.83
CA ILE A 201 29.46 -18.34 -4.33
C ILE A 201 29.61 -19.70 -3.66
N LYS A 202 28.56 -20.15 -2.98
CA LYS A 202 28.43 -21.49 -2.41
C LYS A 202 27.25 -22.20 -3.08
N ALA A 203 27.53 -22.95 -4.14
CA ALA A 203 26.51 -23.66 -4.89
C ALA A 203 25.75 -24.67 -4.02
N ASN A 204 24.42 -24.64 -4.09
CA ASN A 204 23.53 -25.62 -3.45
C ASN A 204 23.26 -26.84 -4.33
N ILE A 205 23.38 -26.70 -5.65
CA ILE A 205 23.38 -27.78 -6.63
C ILE A 205 24.82 -27.97 -7.10
N PRO A 206 25.48 -29.08 -6.76
CA PRO A 206 26.83 -29.32 -7.23
C PRO A 206 26.83 -29.56 -8.74
N GLY A 207 27.69 -28.82 -9.46
CA GLY A 207 28.22 -29.30 -10.72
C GLY A 207 29.04 -30.57 -10.52
N VAL A 208 29.44 -31.20 -11.61
CA VAL A 208 30.23 -32.44 -11.57
C VAL A 208 31.53 -32.22 -12.33
N VAL A 209 32.66 -32.47 -11.66
CA VAL A 209 33.99 -32.52 -12.28
C VAL A 209 34.50 -33.96 -12.15
N GLY A 210 34.39 -34.72 -13.24
CA GLY A 210 34.64 -36.17 -13.23
C GLY A 210 33.58 -36.91 -12.42
N ASN A 211 33.99 -37.54 -11.31
CA ASN A 211 33.08 -38.23 -10.38
C ASN A 211 32.88 -37.47 -9.05
N ASN A 212 33.36 -36.22 -8.95
CA ASN A 212 33.27 -35.42 -7.72
C ASN A 212 32.28 -34.28 -7.89
N TYR A 213 31.51 -34.02 -6.83
CA TYR A 213 30.67 -32.82 -6.72
C TYR A 213 31.54 -31.58 -6.56
N ALA A 214 31.23 -30.52 -7.30
CA ALA A 214 31.93 -29.25 -7.26
C ALA A 214 30.94 -28.08 -7.35
N GLY A 215 31.27 -26.93 -6.77
CA GLY A 215 30.54 -25.70 -7.09
C GLY A 215 30.78 -25.33 -8.55
N GLN A 216 29.76 -24.82 -9.24
CA GLN A 216 29.86 -24.39 -10.64
C GLN A 216 29.51 -22.92 -10.77
N ILE A 217 30.30 -22.22 -11.59
CA ILE A 217 29.96 -20.92 -12.15
C ILE A 217 29.91 -21.12 -13.67
N ILE A 218 28.80 -20.75 -14.30
CA ILE A 218 28.65 -20.81 -15.76
C ILE A 218 28.77 -19.38 -16.29
N ILE A 219 29.80 -19.13 -17.10
CA ILE A 219 30.01 -17.86 -17.80
C ILE A 219 29.95 -18.18 -19.29
N GLN A 220 28.93 -17.67 -19.97
CA GLN A 220 28.66 -18.00 -21.36
C GLN A 220 28.54 -16.73 -22.19
N ASN A 221 29.06 -16.77 -23.41
CA ASN A 221 28.85 -15.70 -24.37
C ASN A 221 27.39 -15.70 -24.86
N PRO A 222 26.70 -14.54 -24.94
CA PRO A 222 25.32 -14.48 -25.40
C PRO A 222 25.17 -14.81 -26.90
N ALA A 223 26.24 -14.72 -27.69
CA ALA A 223 26.23 -15.17 -29.07
C ALA A 223 26.14 -16.69 -29.11
N ASN A 224 25.09 -17.21 -29.75
CA ASN A 224 24.87 -18.64 -29.96
C ASN A 224 25.76 -19.20 -31.08
N ASP A 225 27.05 -18.85 -31.09
CA ASP A 225 28.02 -19.31 -32.07
C ASP A 225 29.26 -19.91 -31.40
N VAL A 226 30.00 -20.73 -32.16
CA VAL A 226 31.20 -21.45 -31.71
C VAL A 226 32.47 -20.59 -31.75
N THR A 227 32.32 -19.30 -32.08
CA THR A 227 33.44 -18.38 -32.27
C THR A 227 33.59 -17.37 -31.15
N SER A 228 32.58 -17.27 -30.30
CA SER A 228 32.50 -16.26 -29.26
C SER A 228 32.96 -16.81 -27.91
N ASN A 229 33.82 -16.04 -27.23
CA ASN A 229 34.48 -16.49 -26.01
C ASN A 229 33.81 -15.90 -24.77
N ALA A 230 33.84 -16.64 -23.67
CA ALA A 230 33.68 -16.11 -22.32
C ALA A 230 35.08 -15.92 -21.72
N VAL A 231 35.28 -14.84 -20.96
CA VAL A 231 36.60 -14.48 -20.41
C VAL A 231 36.49 -14.18 -18.93
N ILE A 232 37.42 -14.72 -18.15
CA ILE A 232 37.75 -14.25 -16.79
C ILE A 232 39.16 -13.68 -16.84
N THR A 233 39.31 -12.46 -16.34
CA THR A 233 40.60 -11.80 -16.20
C THR A 233 40.76 -11.33 -14.76
N ALA A 234 41.95 -11.45 -14.18
CA ALA A 234 42.28 -10.66 -13.00
C ALA A 234 43.48 -9.75 -13.24
N TYR A 235 43.49 -8.66 -12.47
CA TYR A 235 44.50 -7.63 -12.49
C TYR A 235 45.04 -7.43 -11.08
N GLU A 236 46.28 -6.97 -10.98
CA GLU A 236 46.73 -6.26 -9.78
C GLU A 236 46.12 -4.86 -9.77
N SER A 237 45.79 -4.37 -8.57
CA SER A 237 45.37 -2.99 -8.37
C SER A 237 46.58 -2.14 -7.99
N ASP A 238 46.67 -0.93 -8.53
CA ASP A 238 47.54 0.09 -7.96
C ASP A 238 46.94 0.65 -6.64
N ALA A 239 47.68 1.52 -5.95
CA ALA A 239 47.19 2.19 -4.74
C ALA A 239 45.98 3.10 -4.99
N SER A 240 45.61 3.35 -6.25
CA SER A 240 44.50 4.19 -6.69
C SER A 240 43.24 3.38 -7.02
N GLY A 241 43.29 2.04 -6.93
CA GLY A 241 42.15 1.15 -7.21
C GLY A 241 41.96 0.80 -8.69
N ASN A 242 42.85 1.22 -9.58
CA ASN A 242 42.71 0.94 -11.01
C ASN A 242 43.33 -0.42 -11.37
N PRO A 243 42.74 -1.18 -12.31
CA PRO A 243 43.38 -2.36 -12.85
C PRO A 243 44.64 -1.95 -13.62
N ASP A 244 45.80 -2.42 -13.16
CA ASP A 244 47.10 -2.09 -13.74
C ASP A 244 47.60 -3.23 -14.62
N GLN A 245 48.13 -4.28 -14.00
CA GLN A 245 48.71 -5.42 -14.72
C GLN A 245 47.77 -6.62 -14.71
N GLN A 246 47.48 -7.17 -15.90
CA GLN A 246 46.79 -8.44 -16.04
C GLN A 246 47.64 -9.59 -15.48
N LEU A 247 47.12 -10.27 -14.46
CA LEU A 247 47.76 -11.42 -13.82
C LEU A 247 47.52 -12.70 -14.61
N TRP A 248 46.25 -12.98 -14.92
CA TRP A 248 45.84 -14.20 -15.60
C TRP A 248 44.61 -13.95 -16.48
N TYR A 249 44.48 -14.82 -17.48
CA TYR A 249 43.42 -14.83 -18.47
C TYR A 249 42.91 -16.27 -18.59
N LEU A 250 41.63 -16.48 -18.36
CA LEU A 250 40.95 -17.69 -18.78
C LEU A 250 39.92 -17.36 -19.85
N GLY A 251 40.26 -17.72 -21.08
CA GLY A 251 39.38 -17.65 -22.24
C GLY A 251 40.10 -18.28 -23.43
N SER A 252 39.37 -18.57 -24.51
CA SER A 252 40.01 -18.95 -25.77
C SER A 252 40.76 -17.73 -26.34
N SER A 253 42.04 -17.88 -26.65
CA SER A 253 42.70 -16.99 -27.62
C SER A 253 42.23 -17.43 -29.01
N SER A 254 41.71 -16.50 -29.80
CA SER A 254 41.00 -16.70 -31.07
C SER A 254 41.84 -17.26 -32.23
N SER A 255 42.52 -18.39 -32.07
CA SER A 255 43.26 -19.03 -33.17
C SER A 255 43.17 -20.55 -33.24
N SER A 256 42.27 -21.19 -32.48
CA SER A 256 41.97 -22.61 -32.65
C SER A 256 40.50 -22.88 -32.40
N ASN A 257 39.67 -22.45 -33.37
CA ASN A 257 38.26 -22.76 -33.43
C ASN A 257 38.05 -23.86 -34.49
N SER A 258 38.71 -25.02 -34.32
CA SER A 258 38.40 -26.25 -35.07
C SER A 258 39.30 -27.41 -34.68
N ASN A 259 38.73 -28.37 -33.94
CA ASN A 259 38.65 -29.78 -34.34
C ASN A 259 37.67 -30.54 -33.43
#